data_AF-A0AA86J3R2-F1
#
_entry.id   AF-A0AA86J3R2-F1
#
_cell.length_a   1.000
_cell.length_b   1.000
_cell.length_c   1.000
_cell.angle_alpha   90.00
_cell.angle_beta   90.00
_cell.angle_gamma   90.00
#
_symmetry.space_group_name_H-M   'P 1'
#
loop_
_entity.id
_entity.type
_entity.pdbx_description
1 polymer ?
#
loop_
_entity_poly.entity_id
_entity_poly.type
_entity_poly.pdbx_seq_one_letter_code
_entity_poly.pdbx_strand_id
1 'polypeptide(L)'
;MSAQTPATSGFVRGFHNFGKGLIDFRFNQYLSMQLLPVFYALLLLGILGFFVALNAVAFWFSSLVGLATLAITPFGLLIAFAVTRAALEFLVMAYRIMETVQRMDRIPQQVDNLNSKVDGISEHVHSFEIQIGQIQRQVDDVTHSIAFLKPISVIGGLPGKLFRGRK
;
A
#
# COMPACT_ATOMS: atom_id res chain seq x y z
N MET A 1 -24.48 -35.67 26.53
CA MET A 1 -24.81 -36.07 25.14
C MET A 1 -24.28 -35.00 24.19
N SER A 2 -23.11 -35.25 23.60
CA SER A 2 -22.43 -34.35 22.65
C SER A 2 -22.96 -34.61 21.23
N ALA A 3 -23.70 -33.67 20.67
CA ALA A 3 -24.17 -33.74 19.28
C ALA A 3 -23.01 -33.35 18.33
N GLN A 4 -22.54 -34.32 17.54
CA GLN A 4 -21.58 -34.10 16.46
C GLN A 4 -22.27 -33.41 15.30
N THR A 5 -21.88 -32.18 14.99
CA THR A 5 -22.29 -31.45 13.78
C THR A 5 -21.50 -31.99 12.58
N PRO A 6 -22.15 -32.50 11.51
CA PRO A 6 -21.41 -33.10 10.40
C PRO A 6 -20.70 -32.01 9.58
N ALA A 7 -19.38 -32.16 9.42
CA ALA A 7 -18.47 -31.26 8.70
C ALA A 7 -18.77 -31.11 7.18
N THR A 8 -19.85 -31.70 6.67
CA THR A 8 -20.20 -31.76 5.25
C THR A 8 -20.81 -30.47 4.71
N SER A 9 -21.32 -29.57 5.58
CA SER A 9 -22.04 -28.36 5.15
C SER A 9 -21.16 -27.22 4.61
N GLY A 10 -19.89 -27.14 5.02
CA GLY A 10 -18.97 -26.08 4.59
C GLY A 10 -18.46 -26.28 3.15
N PHE A 11 -18.12 -27.52 2.80
CA PHE A 11 -17.60 -27.88 1.48
C PHE A 11 -18.65 -27.69 0.38
N VAL A 12 -19.89 -28.13 0.62
CA VAL A 12 -20.99 -28.00 -0.34
C VAL A 12 -21.39 -26.53 -0.55
N ARG A 13 -21.37 -25.70 0.49
CA ARG A 13 -21.57 -24.24 0.35
C ARG A 13 -20.44 -23.57 -0.42
N GLY A 14 -19.19 -24.00 -0.20
CA GLY A 14 -18.04 -23.57 -1.00
C GLY A 14 -18.23 -23.87 -2.49
N PHE A 15 -18.61 -25.11 -2.82
CA PHE A 15 -18.91 -25.53 -4.19
C PHE A 15 -20.08 -24.77 -4.84
N HIS A 16 -21.13 -24.47 -4.09
CA HIS A 16 -22.30 -23.78 -4.63
C HIS A 16 -22.01 -22.29 -4.91
N ASN A 17 -21.22 -21.64 -4.06
CA ASN A 17 -20.75 -20.28 -4.30
C ASN A 17 -19.71 -20.23 -5.44
N PHE A 18 -18.89 -21.28 -5.58
CA PHE A 18 -17.93 -21.46 -6.67
C PHE A 18 -18.61 -21.59 -8.03
N GLY A 19 -19.69 -22.38 -8.12
CA GLY A 19 -20.51 -22.52 -9.34
C GLY A 19 -21.17 -21.21 -9.77
N LYS A 20 -21.62 -20.39 -8.82
CA LYS A 20 -22.15 -19.04 -9.13
C LYS A 20 -21.07 -18.09 -9.65
N GLY A 21 -19.85 -18.14 -9.11
CA GLY A 21 -18.72 -17.33 -9.59
C GLY A 21 -18.19 -17.73 -10.97
N LEU A 22 -18.33 -19.01 -11.35
CA LEU A 22 -17.95 -19.52 -12.68
C LEU A 22 -18.90 -19.12 -13.80
N ILE A 23 -20.17 -18.88 -13.47
CA ILE A 23 -21.22 -18.53 -14.44
C ILE A 23 -21.34 -17.01 -14.59
N ASP A 24 -20.65 -16.21 -13.76
CA ASP A 24 -20.64 -14.75 -13.89
C ASP A 24 -19.63 -14.30 -14.97
N PHE A 25 -20.06 -14.37 -16.23
CA PHE A 25 -19.30 -13.93 -17.41
C PHE A 25 -19.25 -12.39 -17.55
N ARG A 26 -19.70 -11.61 -16.56
CA ARG A 26 -19.61 -10.14 -16.59
C ARG A 26 -18.24 -9.68 -16.08
N PHE A 27 -17.29 -9.66 -17.00
CA PHE A 27 -15.95 -9.04 -16.90
C PHE A 27 -16.00 -7.52 -16.64
N ASN A 28 -16.60 -7.05 -15.55
CA ASN A 28 -16.66 -5.62 -15.22
C ASN A 28 -15.82 -5.22 -14.00
N GLN A 29 -15.05 -6.15 -13.43
CA GLN A 29 -14.16 -5.88 -12.32
C GLN A 29 -12.87 -6.69 -12.54
N TYR A 30 -11.76 -5.97 -12.71
CA TYR A 30 -10.39 -6.50 -12.84
C TYR A 30 -10.23 -7.75 -11.97
N LEU A 31 -9.78 -8.86 -12.58
CA LEU A 31 -9.48 -10.16 -11.94
C LEU A 31 -8.91 -9.94 -10.54
N SER A 32 -9.79 -9.87 -9.56
CA SER A 32 -9.35 -9.54 -8.21
C SER A 32 -8.61 -10.76 -7.70
N MET A 33 -7.51 -10.54 -6.99
CA MET A 33 -6.60 -11.55 -6.45
C MET A 33 -7.30 -12.76 -5.77
N GLN A 34 -8.58 -12.62 -5.40
CA GLN A 34 -9.44 -13.65 -4.82
C GLN A 34 -9.92 -14.74 -5.80
N LEU A 35 -10.03 -14.47 -7.10
CA LEU A 35 -10.48 -15.47 -8.10
C LEU A 35 -9.34 -16.33 -8.65
N LEU A 36 -8.08 -15.99 -8.37
CA LEU A 36 -6.90 -16.75 -8.82
C LEU A 36 -6.91 -18.23 -8.42
N PRO A 37 -7.20 -18.62 -7.15
CA PRO A 37 -7.28 -20.03 -6.78
C PRO A 37 -8.45 -20.77 -7.45
N VAL A 38 -9.56 -20.08 -7.73
CA VAL A 38 -10.72 -20.64 -8.43
C VAL A 38 -10.38 -20.91 -9.88
N PHE A 39 -9.75 -19.93 -10.54
CA PHE A 39 -9.29 -20.05 -11.91
C PHE A 39 -8.27 -21.18 -12.08
N TYR A 40 -7.34 -21.32 -11.14
CA TYR A 40 -6.39 -22.44 -11.11
C TYR A 40 -7.08 -23.80 -11.05
N ALA A 41 -8.02 -23.98 -10.12
CA ALA A 41 -8.76 -25.24 -9.98
C ALA A 41 -9.57 -25.57 -11.24
N LEU A 42 -10.19 -24.57 -11.87
CA LEU A 42 -10.91 -24.74 -13.12
C LEU A 42 -9.98 -25.14 -14.28
N LEU A 43 -8.85 -24.45 -14.44
CA LEU A 43 -7.90 -24.69 -15.52
C LEU A 43 -7.29 -26.09 -15.38
N LEU A 44 -6.95 -26.49 -14.16
CA LEU A 44 -6.43 -27.82 -13.86
C LEU A 44 -7.48 -28.92 -14.12
N LEU A 45 -8.75 -28.68 -13.74
CA LEU A 45 -9.85 -29.58 -14.06
C LEU A 45 -10.07 -29.68 -15.58
N GLY A 46 -9.93 -28.57 -16.30
CA GLY A 46 -9.98 -28.52 -17.76
C GLY A 46 -8.86 -29.32 -18.43
N ILE A 47 -7.62 -29.18 -17.95
CA ILE A 47 -6.46 -29.97 -18.42
C ILE A 47 -6.70 -31.46 -18.14
N LEU A 48 -7.17 -31.80 -16.95
CA LEU A 48 -7.48 -33.19 -16.59
C LEU A 48 -8.55 -33.76 -17.52
N GLY A 49 -9.66 -33.03 -17.72
CA GLY A 49 -10.73 -33.43 -18.64
C GLY A 49 -10.26 -33.56 -20.08
N PHE A 50 -9.40 -32.65 -20.55
CA PHE A 50 -8.80 -32.70 -21.87
C PHE A 50 -7.96 -33.98 -22.08
N PHE A 51 -7.09 -34.32 -21.13
CA PHE A 51 -6.32 -35.57 -21.21
C PHE A 51 -7.20 -36.82 -21.13
N VAL A 52 -8.25 -36.81 -20.30
CA VAL A 52 -9.21 -37.93 -20.23
C VAL A 52 -9.93 -38.11 -21.57
N ALA A 53 -10.42 -37.02 -22.16
CA ALA A 53 -11.07 -37.06 -23.47
C ALA A 53 -10.11 -37.53 -24.57
N LEU A 54 -8.86 -37.05 -24.55
CA LEU A 54 -7.83 -37.46 -25.50
C LEU A 54 -7.55 -38.97 -25.40
N ASN A 55 -7.43 -39.51 -24.18
CA ASN A 55 -7.30 -40.95 -23.98
C ASN A 55 -8.54 -41.71 -24.46
N ALA A 56 -9.75 -41.27 -24.13
CA ALA A 56 -10.99 -41.92 -24.57
C ALA A 56 -11.08 -42.00 -26.10
N VAL A 57 -10.72 -40.92 -26.80
CA VAL A 57 -10.66 -40.88 -28.26
C VAL A 57 -9.56 -41.82 -28.79
N ALA A 58 -8.38 -41.84 -28.16
CA ALA A 58 -7.30 -42.74 -28.56
C ALA A 58 -7.72 -44.22 -28.46
N PHE A 59 -8.42 -44.61 -27.40
CA PHE A 59 -8.99 -45.95 -27.24
C PHE A 59 -10.09 -46.27 -28.25
N TRP A 60 -10.86 -45.28 -28.69
CA TRP A 60 -11.92 -45.45 -29.69
C TRP A 60 -11.36 -45.82 -31.07
N PHE A 61 -10.23 -45.24 -31.47
CA PHE A 61 -9.59 -45.57 -32.75
C PHE A 61 -8.79 -46.88 -32.70
N SER A 62 -8.03 -47.11 -31.64
CA SER A 62 -7.21 -48.33 -31.51
C SER A 62 -6.75 -48.55 -30.07
N SER A 63 -6.89 -49.78 -29.58
CA SER A 63 -6.49 -50.15 -28.21
C SER A 63 -4.98 -49.98 -27.96
N LEU A 64 -4.14 -50.19 -28.97
CA LEU A 64 -2.69 -50.07 -28.84
C LEU A 64 -2.25 -48.60 -28.75
N VAL A 65 -2.90 -47.73 -29.54
CA VAL A 65 -2.70 -46.27 -29.47
C VAL A 65 -3.18 -45.75 -28.11
N GLY A 66 -4.35 -46.20 -27.64
CA GLY A 66 -4.84 -45.88 -26.29
C GLY A 66 -3.83 -46.20 -25.20
N LEU A 67 -3.22 -47.39 -25.22
CA LEU A 67 -2.24 -47.80 -24.22
C LEU A 67 -0.95 -46.94 -24.26
N ALA A 68 -0.44 -46.66 -25.46
CA ALA A 68 0.71 -45.78 -25.63
C ALA A 68 0.42 -44.34 -25.14
N THR A 69 -0.77 -43.83 -25.45
CA THR A 69 -1.21 -42.49 -25.03
C THR A 69 -1.38 -42.43 -23.51
N LEU A 70 -1.92 -43.47 -22.89
CA LEU A 70 -2.07 -43.59 -21.44
C LEU A 70 -0.72 -43.56 -20.71
N ALA A 71 0.31 -44.20 -21.30
CA ALA A 71 1.67 -44.20 -20.75
C ALA A 71 2.35 -42.81 -20.82
N ILE A 72 2.05 -42.01 -21.85
CA ILE A 72 2.61 -40.66 -22.03
C ILE A 72 1.82 -39.61 -21.23
N THR A 73 0.52 -39.84 -21.03
CA THR A 73 -0.40 -38.94 -20.31
C THR A 73 0.13 -38.42 -18.97
N PRO A 74 0.68 -39.23 -18.04
CA PRO A 74 1.20 -38.71 -16.77
C PRO A 74 2.31 -37.68 -16.97
N PHE A 75 3.21 -37.87 -17.96
CA PHE A 75 4.23 -36.89 -18.27
C PHE A 75 3.64 -35.61 -18.86
N GLY A 76 2.65 -35.73 -19.74
CA GLY A 76 1.91 -34.59 -20.29
C GLY A 76 1.20 -33.78 -19.20
N LEU A 77 0.57 -34.46 -18.23
CA LEU A 77 -0.07 -33.82 -17.09
C LEU A 77 0.92 -33.09 -16.18
N LEU A 78 2.09 -33.68 -15.91
CA LEU A 78 3.13 -33.03 -15.11
C LEU A 78 3.63 -31.74 -15.78
N ILE A 79 3.87 -31.78 -17.08
CA ILE A 79 4.28 -30.59 -17.86
C ILE A 79 3.17 -29.54 -17.83
N ALA A 80 1.92 -29.93 -18.11
CA ALA A 80 0.80 -29.00 -18.11
C ALA A 80 0.55 -28.36 -16.73
N PHE A 81 0.68 -29.14 -15.66
CA PHE A 81 0.61 -28.65 -14.28
C PHE A 81 1.76 -27.69 -13.97
N ALA A 82 2.99 -28.02 -14.36
CA ALA A 82 4.16 -27.16 -14.16
C ALA A 82 4.03 -25.83 -14.92
N VAL A 83 3.59 -25.87 -16.18
CA VAL A 83 3.36 -24.67 -17.01
C VAL A 83 2.25 -23.82 -16.41
N THR A 84 1.12 -24.43 -16.00
CA THR A 84 0.02 -23.72 -15.35
C THR A 84 0.50 -23.03 -14.07
N ARG A 85 1.29 -23.74 -13.26
CA ARG A 85 1.89 -23.19 -12.04
C ARG A 85 2.80 -22.00 -12.36
N ALA A 86 3.71 -22.14 -13.31
CA ALA A 86 4.63 -21.07 -13.71
C ALA A 86 3.90 -19.85 -14.27
N ALA A 87 2.87 -20.07 -15.10
CA ALA A 87 2.06 -18.99 -15.67
C ALA A 87 1.31 -18.20 -14.58
N LEU A 88 0.79 -18.90 -13.55
CA LEU A 88 0.13 -18.23 -12.44
C LEU A 88 1.11 -17.50 -11.53
N GLU A 89 2.26 -18.09 -11.20
CA GLU A 89 3.33 -17.42 -10.46
C GLU A 89 3.75 -16.13 -11.19
N PHE A 90 3.91 -16.19 -12.51
CA PHE A 90 4.21 -15.03 -13.34
C PHE A 90 3.09 -13.98 -13.31
N LEU A 91 1.82 -14.39 -13.42
CA LEU A 91 0.66 -13.49 -13.36
C LEU A 91 0.57 -12.78 -11.99
N VAL A 92 0.80 -13.50 -10.89
CA VAL A 92 0.85 -12.91 -9.55
C VAL A 92 1.97 -11.87 -9.45
N MET A 93 3.15 -12.18 -9.97
CA MET A 93 4.28 -11.25 -9.95
C MET A 93 4.01 -10.01 -10.80
N ALA A 94 3.46 -10.18 -12.00
CA ALA A 94 3.04 -9.06 -12.85
C ALA A 94 2.03 -8.15 -12.15
N TYR A 95 1.03 -8.74 -11.48
CA TYR A 95 0.04 -7.98 -10.71
C TYR A 95 0.67 -7.24 -9.52
N ARG A 96 1.54 -7.90 -8.75
CA ARG A 96 2.27 -7.26 -7.63
C ARG A 96 3.13 -6.09 -8.10
N ILE A 97 3.79 -6.23 -9.24
CA ILE A 97 4.57 -5.13 -9.85
C ILE A 97 3.62 -3.99 -10.24
N MET A 98 2.50 -4.28 -10.89
CA MET A 98 1.50 -3.27 -11.26
C MET A 98 0.98 -2.49 -10.05
N GLU A 99 0.66 -3.17 -8.96
CA GLU A 99 0.22 -2.50 -7.71
C GLU A 99 1.33 -1.61 -7.14
N THR A 100 2.58 -2.06 -7.17
CA THR A 100 3.73 -1.29 -6.67
C THR A 100 3.97 -0.06 -7.53
N VAL A 101 3.89 -0.20 -8.86
CA VAL A 101 4.01 0.91 -9.82
C VAL A 101 2.91 1.94 -9.60
N GLN A 102 1.65 1.52 -9.43
CA GLN A 102 0.55 2.44 -9.13
C GLN A 102 0.73 3.19 -7.80
N ARG A 103 1.37 2.57 -6.80
CA ARG A 103 1.74 3.26 -5.55
C ARG A 103 2.88 4.27 -5.78
N MET A 104 3.84 3.96 -6.66
CA MET A 104 4.91 4.90 -7.04
C MET A 104 4.37 6.12 -7.77
N ASP A 105 3.33 5.99 -8.61
CA ASP A 105 2.69 7.13 -9.29
C ASP A 105 2.05 8.15 -8.33
N ARG A 106 1.78 7.76 -7.07
CA ARG A 106 1.23 8.65 -6.04
C ARG A 106 2.29 9.35 -5.20
N ILE A 107 3.55 8.95 -5.29
CA ILE A 107 4.68 9.56 -4.59
C ILE A 107 4.95 11.00 -5.07
N PRO A 108 4.94 11.32 -6.39
CA PRO A 108 5.13 12.69 -6.88
C PRO A 108 4.15 13.69 -6.25
N GLN A 109 2.87 13.32 -6.15
CA GLN A 109 1.85 14.19 -5.55
C GLN A 109 2.09 14.45 -4.06
N GLN A 110 2.64 13.47 -3.33
CA GLN A 110 3.01 13.67 -1.92
C GLN A 110 4.26 14.55 -1.79
N VAL A 111 5.21 14.42 -2.72
CA VAL A 111 6.41 15.26 -2.79
C VAL A 111 6.04 16.70 -3.17
N ASP A 112 5.11 16.92 -4.11
CA ASP A 112 4.65 18.27 -4.50
C ASP A 112 3.93 18.99 -3.34
N ASN A 113 3.07 18.27 -2.61
CA ASN A 113 2.44 18.80 -1.40
C ASN A 113 3.45 19.06 -0.28
N LEU A 114 4.52 18.28 -0.20
CA LEU A 114 5.59 18.52 0.76
C LEU A 114 6.42 19.76 0.35
N ASN A 115 6.71 19.90 -0.94
CA ASN A 115 7.51 21.01 -1.46
C ASN A 115 6.78 22.34 -1.26
N SER A 116 5.48 22.40 -1.58
CA SER A 116 4.64 23.58 -1.30
C SER A 116 4.57 23.93 0.20
N LYS A 117 4.55 22.92 1.08
CA LYS A 117 4.60 23.15 2.54
C LYS A 117 5.96 23.68 2.99
N VAL A 118 7.04 23.18 2.40
CA VAL A 118 8.42 23.66 2.65
C VAL A 118 8.59 25.10 2.16
N ASP A 119 8.04 25.43 1.00
CA ASP A 119 8.05 26.80 0.45
C ASP A 119 7.31 27.77 1.38
N GLY A 120 6.13 27.38 1.88
CA GLY A 120 5.38 28.17 2.85
C GLY A 120 6.12 28.36 4.19
N ILE A 121 6.87 27.35 4.65
CA ILE A 121 7.74 27.46 5.84
C ILE A 121 8.90 28.42 5.55
N SER A 122 9.52 28.34 4.37
CA SER A 122 10.61 29.24 3.97
C SER A 122 10.16 30.70 3.96
N GLU A 123 8.95 30.97 3.47
CA GLU A 123 8.35 32.30 3.49
C GLU A 123 8.07 32.79 4.92
N HIS A 124 7.57 31.91 5.80
CA HIS A 124 7.38 32.25 7.22
C HIS A 124 8.70 32.56 7.93
N VAL A 125 9.75 31.79 7.66
CA VAL A 125 11.10 32.02 8.20
C VAL A 125 11.64 33.36 7.72
N HIS A 126 11.46 33.69 6.43
CA HIS A 126 11.89 34.98 5.89
C HIS A 126 11.13 36.16 6.52
N SER A 127 9.82 36.03 6.72
CA SER A 127 9.03 37.03 7.45
C SER A 127 9.52 37.21 8.89
N PHE A 128 9.87 36.11 9.57
CA PHE A 128 10.40 36.15 10.92
C PHE A 128 11.76 36.83 10.99
N GLU A 129 12.63 36.59 10.01
CA GLU A 129 13.93 37.25 9.88
C GLU A 129 13.79 38.77 9.72
N ILE A 130 12.85 39.22 8.88
CA ILE A 130 12.54 40.65 8.72
C ILE A 130 12.05 41.26 10.04
N GLN A 131 11.15 40.56 10.75
CA GLN A 131 10.62 41.02 12.04
C GLN A 131 11.72 41.14 13.10
N ILE A 132 12.60 40.13 13.21
CA ILE A 132 13.77 40.19 14.09
C ILE A 132 14.66 41.38 13.72
N GLY A 133 14.92 41.60 12.43
CA GLY A 133 15.71 42.74 11.98
C GLY A 133 15.10 44.10 12.33
N GLN A 134 13.77 44.20 12.44
CA GLN A 134 13.09 45.40 12.91
C GLN A 134 13.18 45.55 14.43
N ILE A 135 13.01 44.45 15.18
CA ILE A 135 13.17 44.44 16.64
C ILE A 135 14.60 44.83 17.02
N GLN A 136 15.61 44.29 16.34
CA GLN A 136 17.01 44.63 16.58
C GLN A 136 17.25 46.13 16.45
N ARG A 137 16.72 46.75 15.38
CA ARG A 137 16.80 48.20 15.17
C ARG A 137 16.09 49.01 16.26
N GLN A 138 14.92 48.57 16.71
CA GLN A 138 14.23 49.21 17.84
C GLN A 138 15.04 49.08 19.15
N VAL A 139 15.61 47.91 19.41
CA VAL A 139 16.44 47.67 20.60
C VAL A 139 17.71 48.51 20.56
N ASP A 140 18.35 48.65 19.40
CA ASP A 140 19.53 49.51 19.23
C ASP A 140 19.18 50.99 19.46
N ASP A 141 18.04 51.47 18.94
CA ASP A 141 17.56 52.84 19.14
C ASP A 141 17.22 53.13 20.61
N VAL A 142 16.55 52.19 21.28
CA VAL A 142 16.30 52.24 22.74
C VAL A 142 17.62 52.25 23.51
N THR A 143 18.59 51.44 23.10
CA THR A 143 19.92 51.37 23.73
C THR A 143 20.67 52.69 23.59
N HIS A 144 20.64 53.31 22.41
CA HIS A 144 21.22 54.64 22.17
C HIS A 144 20.51 55.73 23.01
N SER A 145 19.18 55.68 23.09
CA SER A 145 18.39 56.61 23.91
C SER A 145 18.73 56.48 25.40
N ILE A 146 18.87 55.26 25.91
CA ILE A 146 19.28 55.01 27.31
C ILE A 146 20.74 55.43 27.54
N ALA A 147 21.64 55.20 26.57
CA ALA A 147 23.03 55.63 26.68
C ALA A 147 23.16 57.15 26.84
N PHE A 148 22.29 57.92 26.17
CA PHE A 148 22.21 59.38 26.34
C PHE A 148 21.63 59.79 27.71
N LEU A 149 20.73 58.99 28.30
CA LEU A 149 20.17 59.25 29.63
C LEU A 149 21.08 58.81 30.78
N LYS A 150 22.04 57.92 30.52
CA LYS A 150 23.02 57.42 31.51
C LYS A 150 23.85 58.51 32.20
N PRO A 151 24.36 59.57 31.53
CA PRO A 151 25.02 60.68 32.23
C PRO A 151 24.07 61.47 33.14
N ILE A 152 22.77 61.51 32.85
CA ILE A 152 21.78 62.26 33.64
C ILE A 152 21.33 61.45 34.87
N SER A 153 21.24 60.12 34.76
CA SER A 153 20.93 59.25 35.91
C SER A 153 22.05 59.17 36.96
N VAL A 154 23.30 59.45 36.58
CA VAL A 154 24.42 59.59 37.53
C VAL A 154 24.31 60.90 38.34
N ILE A 155 23.56 61.89 37.84
CA ILE A 155 23.35 63.19 38.49
C ILE A 155 22.09 63.17 39.39
N GLY A 156 21.12 62.31 39.10
CA GLY A 156 19.92 62.06 39.92
C GLY A 156 20.14 61.04 41.03
N GLY A 157 21.05 61.34 41.97
CA GLY A 157 21.19 60.55 43.20
C GLY A 157 19.86 60.46 43.94
N LEU A 158 19.36 59.24 44.16
CA LEU A 158 18.30 58.94 45.12
C LEU A 158 18.95 58.45 46.43
N PRO A 159 19.23 59.32 47.41
CA PRO A 159 19.61 58.88 48.74
C PRO A 159 18.36 58.42 49.49
N GLY A 160 18.26 57.11 49.72
CA GLY A 160 17.28 56.51 50.62
C GLY A 160 17.49 56.97 52.06
N LYS A 161 16.93 58.13 52.42
CA LYS A 161 16.74 58.56 53.81
C LYS A 161 15.40 59.27 53.91
N LEU A 162 14.36 58.54 54.31
CA LEU A 162 13.17 59.12 54.95
C LEU A 162 12.31 57.98 55.50
N PHE A 163 12.58 57.56 56.74
CA PHE A 163 11.54 57.21 57.72
C PHE A 163 12.14 57.34 59.13
N ARG A 164 12.02 58.56 59.67
CA ARG A 164 12.30 58.88 61.07
C ARG A 164 10.97 59.17 61.77
N GLY A 165 10.58 58.25 62.65
CA GLY A 165 9.89 58.47 63.93
C GLY A 165 8.48 59.05 63.94
N ARG A 166 7.56 58.31 64.57
CA ARG A 166 6.56 58.92 65.47
C ARG A 166 6.18 57.94 66.58
N LYS A 167 6.49 58.39 67.80
CA LYS A 167 6.02 58.03 69.16
C LYS A 167 5.54 56.61 69.43
#